data_AF-A0A9P8DD00-F1
#
_entry.id   AF-A0A9P8DD00-F1
#
_cell.length_a   1.000
_cell.length_b   1.000
_cell.length_c   1.000
_cell.angle_alpha   90.00
_cell.angle_beta   90.00
_cell.angle_gamma   90.00
#
_symmetry.space_group_name_H-M   'P 1'
#
loop_
_entity.id
_entity.type
_entity.pdbx_description
1 polymer ?
#
loop_
_entity_poly.entity_id
_entity_poly.type
_entity_poly.pdbx_seq_one_letter_code
_entity_poly.pdbx_strand_id
1 'polypeptide(L)'
;MVGYQQFEHDPATRDLFRNRITTLNGFREVLEDSYFLALDTEHVPIASASDRVLHQVGLAFTKTLNSRHPPCPPRERGMIRPVRRLYHFVEDNDMEVLTFNINTSQKLGDEVPRFGGLQGMPIRRPHRFGEETSLSIENLEPSVVEFLSKLPKDKKLVLVGFGMGTDWTYLSTNFPAAIPFFSAWIDLGDIVVDITSSPASRYPSLEFLIQTFGYWWKDVKPGRGCRSEGNADNAGDDVVTTLALAQSLLEERNHSTLLFEHTCFRIASSGKIRTFYDPAKCFAATIRSNGLLPIKISTGIRIARKFIDFHPVGTGLFSNELGYVTFRNQEELDHFISCVDGMVLHTGETLSAQRYIQVNTETPEDKKLKEEKRIMRGKKREEDEEEVVELRNLFS
;
A
#
# COMPACT_ATOMS: atom_id res chain seq x y z
N MET A 1 -3.58 -19.38 0.53
CA MET A 1 -4.22 -18.31 1.32
C MET A 1 -5.70 -18.58 1.37
N VAL A 2 -6.29 -18.42 2.55
CA VAL A 2 -7.71 -18.66 2.84
C VAL A 2 -8.52 -17.46 2.35
N GLY A 3 -9.68 -17.71 1.73
CA GLY A 3 -10.60 -16.63 1.33
C GLY A 3 -11.39 -16.11 2.52
N TYR A 4 -11.71 -14.81 2.54
CA TYR A 4 -12.46 -14.13 3.62
C TYR A 4 -13.74 -14.88 4.05
N GLN A 5 -14.44 -15.49 3.08
CA GLN A 5 -15.66 -16.27 3.31
C GLN A 5 -15.44 -17.48 4.24
N GLN A 6 -14.24 -18.06 4.29
CA GLN A 6 -13.96 -19.20 5.17
C GLN A 6 -13.91 -18.76 6.64
N PHE A 7 -13.41 -17.57 6.94
CA PHE A 7 -13.38 -17.03 8.32
C PHE A 7 -14.80 -16.70 8.85
N GLU A 8 -15.76 -16.44 7.96
CA GLU A 8 -17.17 -16.25 8.36
C GLU A 8 -17.88 -17.55 8.76
N HIS A 9 -17.31 -18.70 8.37
CA HIS A 9 -17.89 -20.02 8.58
C HIS A 9 -17.14 -20.84 9.63
N ASP A 10 -15.85 -20.60 9.84
CA ASP A 10 -15.04 -21.29 10.83
C ASP A 10 -15.46 -20.89 12.26
N PRO A 11 -15.91 -21.84 13.11
CA PRO A 11 -16.32 -21.56 14.49
C PRO A 11 -15.26 -20.83 15.34
N ALA A 12 -13.97 -21.04 15.07
CA ALA A 12 -12.88 -20.43 15.84
C ALA A 12 -12.68 -18.94 15.54
N THR A 13 -13.04 -18.49 14.32
CA THR A 13 -12.83 -17.09 13.87
C THR A 13 -14.14 -16.33 13.70
N ARG A 14 -15.26 -17.02 13.45
CA ARG A 14 -16.55 -16.45 13.04
C ARG A 14 -17.01 -15.29 13.90
N ASP A 15 -16.99 -15.45 15.23
CA ASP A 15 -17.60 -14.47 16.12
C ASP A 15 -16.81 -13.15 16.12
N LEU A 16 -15.47 -13.21 16.15
CA LEU A 16 -14.63 -12.02 15.96
C LEU A 16 -14.76 -11.47 14.54
N PHE A 17 -14.69 -12.35 13.53
CA PHE A 17 -14.69 -11.94 12.13
C PHE A 17 -15.97 -11.17 11.76
N ARG A 18 -17.12 -11.56 12.31
CA ARG A 18 -18.40 -10.85 12.15
C ARG A 18 -18.45 -9.51 12.88
N ASN A 19 -17.68 -9.35 13.96
CA ASN A 19 -17.55 -8.09 14.68
C ASN A 19 -16.52 -7.16 14.01
N ARG A 20 -16.65 -6.98 12.68
CA ARG A 20 -15.85 -6.07 11.87
C ARG A 20 -16.44 -4.66 11.92
N ILE A 21 -15.62 -3.67 12.24
CA ILE A 21 -15.99 -2.26 12.19
C ILE A 21 -15.51 -1.69 10.86
N THR A 22 -16.45 -1.32 10.00
CA THR A 22 -16.18 -0.91 8.61
C THR A 22 -16.44 0.57 8.34
N THR A 23 -17.01 1.31 9.31
CA THR A 23 -17.38 2.72 9.15
C THR A 23 -16.62 3.60 10.13
N LEU A 24 -16.37 4.85 9.73
CA LEU A 24 -15.74 5.84 10.60
C LEU A 24 -16.57 6.10 11.87
N ASN A 25 -17.90 6.10 11.76
CA ASN A 25 -18.78 6.26 12.92
C ASN A 25 -18.64 5.09 13.89
N GLY A 26 -18.66 3.85 13.40
CA GLY A 26 -18.40 2.68 14.25
C GLY A 26 -17.01 2.73 14.89
N PHE A 27 -16.00 3.24 14.18
CA PHE A 27 -14.67 3.42 14.76
C PHE A 27 -14.70 4.47 15.90
N ARG A 28 -15.42 5.59 15.73
CA ARG A 28 -15.57 6.60 16.79
C ARG A 28 -16.29 6.07 18.02
N GLU A 29 -17.33 5.26 17.84
CA GLU A 29 -18.11 4.67 18.93
C GLU A 29 -17.26 3.79 19.87
N VAL A 30 -16.24 3.10 19.33
CA VAL A 30 -15.40 2.21 20.14
C VAL A 30 -14.22 2.91 20.83
N LEU A 31 -13.93 4.19 20.55
CA LEU A 31 -12.76 4.90 21.09
C LEU A 31 -12.76 5.03 22.62
N GLU A 32 -13.92 5.26 23.23
CA GLU A 32 -13.99 5.57 24.66
C GLU A 32 -13.88 4.31 25.53
N ASP A 33 -14.36 3.17 25.03
CA ASP A 33 -14.50 1.90 25.77
C ASP A 33 -13.51 0.80 25.32
N SER A 34 -12.54 1.15 24.47
CA SER A 34 -11.59 0.17 23.93
C SER A 34 -10.13 0.61 24.01
N TYR A 35 -9.26 -0.38 24.07
CA TYR A 35 -7.86 -0.29 23.71
C TYR A 35 -7.64 -0.85 22.31
N PHE A 36 -6.51 -0.49 21.71
CA PHE A 36 -6.20 -0.84 20.33
C PHE A 36 -4.92 -1.64 20.26
N LEU A 37 -4.95 -2.69 19.44
CA LEU A 37 -3.76 -3.47 19.11
C LEU A 37 -3.66 -3.59 17.59
N ALA A 38 -2.54 -3.17 17.03
CA ALA A 38 -2.23 -3.43 15.63
C ALA A 38 -1.43 -4.72 15.46
N LEU A 39 -1.75 -5.44 14.38
CA LEU A 39 -1.08 -6.67 13.94
C LEU A 39 -0.67 -6.50 12.48
N ASP A 40 0.56 -6.91 12.18
CA ASP A 40 1.06 -7.00 10.81
C ASP A 40 1.98 -8.22 10.66
N THR A 41 1.96 -8.84 9.48
CA THR A 41 2.69 -10.08 9.21
C THR A 41 3.52 -10.02 7.92
N GLU A 42 4.83 -10.24 8.06
CA GLU A 42 5.74 -10.29 6.92
C GLU A 42 6.07 -11.70 6.50
N HIS A 43 5.99 -11.94 5.19
CA HIS A 43 6.04 -13.27 4.62
C HIS A 43 6.56 -13.29 3.17
N VAL A 44 7.40 -14.28 2.88
CA VAL A 44 8.10 -14.40 1.60
C VAL A 44 7.65 -15.64 0.83
N PRO A 45 7.44 -15.55 -0.50
CA PRO A 45 7.19 -16.73 -1.33
C PRO A 45 8.48 -17.58 -1.47
N ILE A 46 8.32 -18.91 -1.44
CA ILE A 46 9.41 -19.89 -1.59
C ILE A 46 9.33 -20.60 -2.93
N ALA A 47 8.52 -21.65 -3.08
CA ALA A 47 8.45 -22.42 -4.31
C ALA A 47 7.43 -21.83 -5.31
N SER A 48 6.42 -21.12 -4.81
CA SER A 48 5.36 -20.52 -5.62
C SER A 48 4.82 -19.25 -4.96
N ALA A 49 4.04 -18.46 -5.70
CA ALA A 49 3.36 -17.30 -5.13
C ALA A 49 2.39 -17.65 -3.98
N SER A 50 1.88 -18.88 -3.95
CA SER A 50 0.99 -19.40 -2.90
C SER A 50 1.72 -20.06 -1.72
N ASP A 51 2.94 -20.52 -1.94
CA ASP A 51 3.79 -21.15 -0.92
C ASP A 51 4.64 -20.08 -0.25
N ARG A 52 4.12 -19.53 0.86
CA ARG A 52 4.72 -18.39 1.55
C ARG A 52 5.07 -18.78 2.98
N VAL A 53 6.22 -18.30 3.44
CA VAL A 53 6.68 -18.50 4.82
C VAL A 53 6.66 -17.18 5.57
N LEU A 54 5.94 -17.21 6.70
CA LEU A 54 5.95 -16.17 7.71
C LEU A 54 7.35 -16.04 8.32
N HIS A 55 7.86 -14.82 8.37
CA HIS A 55 9.18 -14.56 8.96
C HIS A 55 9.18 -13.41 9.96
N GLN A 56 8.11 -12.61 10.03
CA GLN A 56 7.97 -11.59 11.06
C GLN A 56 6.50 -11.41 11.45
N VAL A 57 6.29 -11.09 12.72
CA VAL A 57 5.00 -10.63 13.25
C VAL A 57 5.26 -9.36 14.05
N GLY A 58 4.53 -8.30 13.75
CA GLY A 58 4.53 -7.05 14.51
C GLY A 58 3.27 -6.96 15.37
N LEU A 59 3.42 -6.50 16.60
CA LEU A 59 2.34 -6.17 17.52
C LEU A 59 2.60 -4.78 18.09
N ALA A 60 1.57 -3.93 18.12
CA ALA A 60 1.63 -2.66 18.83
C ALA A 60 0.35 -2.44 19.62
N PHE A 61 0.47 -2.31 20.93
CA PHE A 61 -0.63 -1.99 21.83
C PHE A 61 -0.61 -0.50 22.19
N THR A 62 -1.80 0.08 22.29
CA THR A 62 -1.97 1.39 22.90
C THR A 62 -3.33 1.56 23.58
N LYS A 63 -3.34 2.36 24.65
CA LYS A 63 -4.54 2.73 25.38
C LYS A 63 -5.32 3.88 24.72
N THR A 64 -4.66 4.65 23.86
CA THR A 64 -5.23 5.86 23.26
C THR A 64 -4.77 6.04 21.83
N LEU A 65 -5.52 6.83 21.06
CA LEU A 65 -5.11 7.27 19.72
C LEU A 65 -5.03 8.81 19.70
N ASN A 66 -4.05 9.33 20.43
CA ASN A 66 -3.78 10.76 20.55
C ASN A 66 -2.64 11.17 19.63
N SER A 67 -2.58 12.46 19.30
CA SER A 67 -1.44 13.04 18.60
C SER A 67 -1.29 14.48 19.06
N ARG A 68 -0.09 14.83 19.57
CA ARG A 68 0.22 16.23 19.91
C ARG A 68 0.42 17.08 18.67
N HIS A 69 0.54 16.45 17.50
CA HIS A 69 0.81 17.16 16.26
C HIS A 69 -0.45 17.84 15.74
N PRO A 70 -0.39 19.15 15.40
CA PRO A 70 -1.53 19.81 14.80
C PRO A 70 -1.94 19.08 13.51
N PRO A 71 -3.25 19.05 13.19
CA PRO A 71 -3.77 18.57 11.91
C PRO A 71 -2.93 19.06 10.75
N CYS A 72 -2.67 18.19 9.78
CA CYS A 72 -1.86 18.60 8.64
C CYS A 72 -2.56 19.74 7.91
N PRO A 73 -1.89 20.90 7.69
CA PRO A 73 -2.53 21.99 6.97
C PRO A 73 -2.92 21.52 5.56
N PRO A 74 -4.01 22.08 5.00
CA PRO A 74 -4.34 21.89 3.59
C PRO A 74 -3.12 22.18 2.72
N ARG A 75 -3.07 21.57 1.53
CA ARG A 75 -1.95 21.81 0.60
C ARG A 75 -2.00 23.23 0.04
N GLU A 76 -1.38 24.16 0.76
CA GLU A 76 -1.18 25.53 0.30
C GLU A 76 0.19 25.68 -0.39
N ARG A 77 0.25 26.56 -1.40
CA ARG A 77 1.48 26.84 -2.14
C ARG A 77 2.51 27.50 -1.21
N GLY A 78 3.68 26.89 -1.06
CA GLY A 78 4.83 27.49 -0.38
C GLY A 78 4.91 27.20 1.12
N MET A 79 3.94 26.51 1.72
CA MET A 79 4.03 26.10 3.12
C MET A 79 4.92 24.87 3.32
N ILE A 80 5.85 24.98 4.25
CA ILE A 80 6.58 23.84 4.81
C ILE A 80 5.59 23.06 5.67
N ARG A 81 5.24 21.84 5.26
CA ARG A 81 4.39 20.98 6.09
C ARG A 81 5.12 20.63 7.39
N PRO A 82 4.45 20.68 8.55
CA PRO A 82 5.01 20.13 9.77
C PRO A 82 5.31 18.65 9.53
N VAL A 83 6.55 18.26 9.82
CA VAL A 83 7.01 16.88 9.64
C VAL A 83 6.60 16.09 10.87
N ARG A 84 5.52 15.30 10.77
CA ARG A 84 5.13 14.38 11.83
C ARG A 84 6.11 13.21 11.85
N ARG A 85 6.55 12.80 13.05
CA ARG A 85 7.49 11.68 13.24
C ARG A 85 6.76 10.55 13.95
N LEU A 86 6.95 9.31 13.49
CA LEU A 86 6.30 8.15 14.13
C LEU A 86 6.77 7.96 15.57
N TYR A 87 8.03 8.30 15.88
CA TYR A 87 8.56 8.26 17.26
C TYR A 87 7.75 9.12 18.24
N HIS A 88 7.35 10.34 17.85
CA HIS A 88 6.54 11.18 18.73
C HIS A 88 5.15 10.60 18.96
N PHE A 89 4.59 9.92 17.95
CA PHE A 89 3.30 9.23 18.08
C PHE A 89 3.39 8.05 19.04
N VAL A 90 4.50 7.30 19.00
CA VAL A 90 4.79 6.23 19.97
C VAL A 90 4.86 6.78 21.40
N GLU A 91 5.60 7.88 21.62
CA GLU A 91 5.68 8.54 22.94
C GLU A 91 4.33 9.07 23.42
N ASP A 92 3.56 9.72 22.56
CA ASP A 92 2.27 10.34 22.92
C ASP A 92 1.22 9.34 23.39
N ASN A 93 1.39 8.09 22.99
CA ASN A 93 0.43 7.01 23.21
C ASN A 93 0.98 5.89 24.09
N ASP A 94 2.15 6.09 24.68
CA ASP A 94 2.85 5.13 25.56
C ASP A 94 2.79 3.71 24.98
N MET A 95 3.17 3.58 23.69
CA MET A 95 2.90 2.36 22.95
C MET A 95 3.85 1.23 23.34
N GLU A 96 3.28 0.05 23.59
CA GLU A 96 4.03 -1.19 23.75
C GLU A 96 4.15 -1.87 22.39
N VAL A 97 5.36 -1.87 21.82
CA VAL A 97 5.64 -2.41 20.47
C VAL A 97 6.55 -3.62 20.58
N LEU A 98 6.20 -4.70 19.89
CA LEU A 98 6.93 -5.95 19.89
C LEU A 98 7.01 -6.53 18.48
N THR A 99 8.22 -6.90 18.07
CA THR A 99 8.51 -7.55 16.79
C THR A 99 9.03 -8.96 17.05
N PHE A 100 8.33 -9.98 16.56
CA PHE A 100 8.81 -11.35 16.55
C PHE A 100 9.49 -11.67 15.23
N ASN A 101 10.78 -12.00 15.30
CA ASN A 101 11.56 -12.54 14.20
C ASN A 101 11.48 -14.06 14.24
N ILE A 102 10.84 -14.66 13.24
CA ILE A 102 10.65 -16.09 13.20
C ILE A 102 11.88 -16.73 12.55
N ASN A 103 12.49 -17.68 13.24
CA ASN A 103 13.61 -18.43 12.72
C ASN A 103 13.13 -19.34 11.58
N THR A 104 13.43 -18.94 10.35
CA THR A 104 13.08 -19.68 9.13
C THR A 104 14.23 -20.58 8.63
N SER A 105 15.36 -20.67 9.35
CA SER A 105 16.56 -21.42 8.91
C SER A 105 16.28 -22.87 8.50
N GLN A 106 15.33 -23.54 9.16
CA GLN A 106 14.93 -24.92 8.81
C GLN A 106 14.16 -25.02 7.50
N LYS A 107 13.51 -23.94 7.04
CA LYS A 107 12.68 -23.92 5.81
C LYS A 107 13.33 -23.20 4.64
N LEU A 108 14.26 -22.28 4.91
CA LEU A 108 14.68 -21.25 3.96
C LEU A 108 16.19 -20.99 3.96
N GLY A 109 16.99 -21.83 4.63
CA GLY A 109 18.41 -21.58 4.96
C GLY A 109 19.18 -20.77 3.91
N ASP A 110 20.11 -19.91 4.33
CA ASP A 110 20.61 -18.70 3.63
C ASP A 110 20.86 -18.78 2.10
N GLU A 111 21.06 -19.97 1.53
CA GLU A 111 21.29 -20.25 0.11
C GLU A 111 20.05 -20.73 -0.68
N VAL A 112 18.89 -20.94 -0.04
CA VAL A 112 17.69 -21.47 -0.70
C VAL A 112 17.16 -20.47 -1.74
N PRO A 113 17.01 -20.88 -3.02
CA PRO A 113 16.40 -20.05 -4.05
C PRO A 113 14.93 -19.79 -3.72
N ARG A 114 14.53 -18.51 -3.71
CA ARG A 114 13.12 -18.09 -3.63
C ARG A 114 12.53 -17.93 -5.01
N PHE A 115 11.21 -18.00 -5.07
CA PHE A 115 10.41 -17.69 -6.24
C PHE A 115 10.82 -16.32 -6.83
N GLY A 116 11.26 -16.33 -8.09
CA GLY A 116 11.79 -15.15 -8.77
C GLY A 116 13.33 -15.02 -8.78
N GLY A 117 14.07 -16.03 -8.30
CA GLY A 117 15.53 -16.11 -8.43
C GLY A 117 16.32 -15.31 -7.38
N LEU A 118 15.66 -14.91 -6.28
CA LEU A 118 16.31 -14.24 -5.15
C LEU A 118 16.78 -15.27 -4.13
N GLN A 119 17.99 -15.13 -3.59
CA GLN A 119 18.48 -16.01 -2.51
C GLN A 119 18.16 -15.43 -1.12
N GLY A 120 18.07 -16.32 -0.13
CA GLY A 120 18.01 -15.99 1.29
C GLY A 120 16.81 -15.15 1.75
N MET A 121 16.83 -14.68 3.00
CA MET A 121 15.83 -13.75 3.50
C MET A 121 16.05 -12.33 2.94
N PRO A 122 14.99 -11.57 2.62
CA PRO A 122 15.16 -10.19 2.18
C PRO A 122 15.82 -9.36 3.28
N ILE A 123 16.71 -8.44 2.89
CA ILE A 123 17.30 -7.48 3.82
C ILE A 123 16.17 -6.61 4.36
N ARG A 124 16.01 -6.60 5.68
CA ARG A 124 14.94 -5.85 6.33
C ARG A 124 15.36 -4.42 6.60
N ARG A 125 14.38 -3.52 6.66
CA ARG A 125 14.56 -2.21 7.28
C ARG A 125 15.07 -2.41 8.73
N PRO A 126 16.00 -1.55 9.21
CA PRO A 126 16.40 -1.58 10.61
C PRO A 126 15.18 -1.38 11.52
N HIS A 127 15.06 -2.20 12.56
CA HIS A 127 14.06 -2.07 13.62
C HIS A 127 14.16 -0.71 14.32
N ARG A 128 13.02 -0.09 14.63
CA ARG A 128 13.00 1.28 15.20
C ARG A 128 12.21 1.45 16.48
N PHE A 129 11.19 0.63 16.72
CA PHE A 129 10.23 0.85 17.80
C PHE A 129 10.07 -0.40 18.67
N GLY A 130 10.16 -0.22 19.98
CA GLY A 130 9.93 -1.30 20.94
C GLY A 130 10.97 -2.41 20.90
N GLU A 131 10.57 -3.60 21.32
CA GLU A 131 11.47 -4.75 21.46
C GLU A 131 11.45 -5.63 20.20
N GLU A 132 12.59 -6.23 19.88
CA GLU A 132 12.71 -7.23 18.82
C GLU A 132 13.19 -8.54 19.43
N THR A 133 12.41 -9.61 19.24
CA THR A 133 12.68 -10.93 19.81
C THR A 133 12.71 -11.99 18.71
N SER A 134 13.74 -12.84 18.70
CA SER A 134 13.83 -13.97 17.79
C SER A 134 13.28 -15.25 18.42
N LEU A 135 12.41 -15.97 17.72
CA LEU A 135 11.81 -17.22 18.21
C LEU A 135 11.59 -18.23 17.07
N SER A 136 11.39 -19.51 17.40
CA SER A 136 10.95 -20.51 16.42
C SER A 136 9.44 -20.43 16.22
N ILE A 137 8.93 -20.89 15.07
CA ILE A 137 7.50 -20.79 14.75
C ILE A 137 6.60 -21.48 15.78
N GLU A 138 7.08 -22.54 16.43
CA GLU A 138 6.36 -23.30 17.47
C GLU A 138 6.15 -22.48 18.75
N ASN A 139 7.02 -21.49 19.00
CA ASN A 139 6.94 -20.60 20.15
C ASN A 139 6.16 -19.30 19.84
N LEU A 140 5.74 -19.08 18.59
CA LEU A 140 5.05 -17.86 18.19
C LEU A 140 3.73 -17.67 18.93
N GLU A 141 2.83 -18.66 18.88
CA GLU A 141 1.52 -18.55 19.54
C GLU A 141 1.64 -18.34 21.06
N PRO A 142 2.43 -19.14 21.81
CA PRO A 142 2.65 -18.89 23.24
C PRO A 142 3.15 -17.46 23.52
N SER A 143 4.09 -16.94 22.74
CA SER A 143 4.63 -15.59 22.94
C SER A 143 3.63 -14.48 22.62
N VAL A 144 2.81 -14.64 21.57
CA VAL A 144 1.71 -13.72 21.26
C VAL A 144 0.67 -13.74 22.38
N VAL A 145 0.26 -14.91 22.84
CA VAL A 145 -0.72 -15.06 23.94
C VAL A 145 -0.16 -14.49 25.25
N GLU A 146 1.12 -14.71 25.54
CA GLU A 146 1.77 -14.14 26.72
C GLU A 146 1.72 -12.61 26.69
N PHE A 147 2.09 -12.00 25.56
CA PHE A 147 2.00 -10.55 25.37
C PHE A 147 0.58 -10.05 25.62
N LEU A 148 -0.42 -10.65 24.97
CA LEU A 148 -1.84 -10.28 25.13
C LEU A 148 -2.36 -10.47 26.55
N SER A 149 -1.88 -11.50 27.26
CA SER A 149 -2.33 -11.81 28.62
C SER A 149 -1.92 -10.78 29.68
N LYS A 150 -0.82 -10.04 29.41
CA LYS A 150 -0.27 -8.98 30.26
C LYS A 150 -0.98 -7.63 30.07
N LEU A 151 -1.73 -7.47 28.98
CA LEU A 151 -2.42 -6.23 28.68
C LEU A 151 -3.55 -5.95 29.70
N PRO A 152 -3.89 -4.67 29.95
CA PRO A 152 -5.00 -4.31 30.82
C PRO A 152 -6.34 -4.85 30.31
N LYS A 153 -7.18 -5.31 31.24
CA LYS A 153 -8.47 -6.00 30.95
C LYS A 153 -9.70 -5.20 31.40
N ASP A 154 -9.51 -3.94 31.77
CA ASP A 154 -10.57 -3.04 32.21
C ASP A 154 -11.41 -2.49 31.05
N LYS A 155 -10.92 -2.62 29.81
CA LYS A 155 -11.62 -2.25 28.58
C LYS A 155 -11.56 -3.36 27.54
N LYS A 156 -12.37 -3.22 26.49
CA LYS A 156 -12.33 -4.10 25.32
C LYS A 156 -11.02 -3.92 24.55
N LEU A 157 -10.55 -4.98 23.89
CA LEU A 157 -9.41 -4.90 22.96
C LEU A 157 -9.93 -5.00 21.53
N VAL A 158 -9.52 -4.06 20.67
CA VAL A 158 -9.88 -4.02 19.25
C VAL A 158 -8.63 -4.24 18.40
N LEU A 159 -8.69 -5.22 17.50
CA LEU A 159 -7.63 -5.51 16.53
C LEU A 159 -7.67 -4.49 15.38
N VAL A 160 -6.54 -3.94 14.99
CA VAL A 160 -6.43 -2.95 13.90
C VAL A 160 -5.41 -3.42 12.89
N GLY A 161 -5.72 -3.31 11.60
CA GLY A 161 -4.77 -3.58 10.53
C GLY A 161 -5.07 -2.80 9.27
N PHE A 162 -4.25 -2.99 8.22
CA PHE A 162 -4.45 -2.38 6.92
C PHE A 162 -4.27 -3.43 5.82
N GLY A 163 -5.35 -3.85 5.18
CA GLY A 163 -5.32 -4.94 4.21
C GLY A 163 -5.15 -6.31 4.85
N MET A 164 -5.93 -6.62 5.88
CA MET A 164 -5.72 -7.72 6.84
C MET A 164 -5.89 -9.14 6.29
N GLY A 165 -5.99 -9.34 4.97
CA GLY A 165 -6.31 -10.65 4.40
C GLY A 165 -5.27 -11.72 4.70
N THR A 166 -3.99 -11.35 4.61
CA THR A 166 -2.87 -12.23 4.95
C THR A 166 -2.74 -12.39 6.47
N ASP A 167 -2.93 -11.32 7.23
CA ASP A 167 -2.83 -11.34 8.69
C ASP A 167 -3.89 -12.25 9.31
N TRP A 168 -5.12 -12.22 8.79
CA TRP A 168 -6.18 -13.14 9.18
C TRP A 168 -5.82 -14.61 8.92
N THR A 169 -5.16 -14.89 7.79
CA THR A 169 -4.69 -16.24 7.51
C THR A 169 -3.74 -16.69 8.61
N TYR A 170 -2.70 -15.92 8.91
CA TYR A 170 -1.73 -16.28 9.96
C TYR A 170 -2.32 -16.27 11.37
N LEU A 171 -3.21 -15.33 11.69
CA LEU A 171 -3.93 -15.29 12.95
C LEU A 171 -4.73 -16.59 13.16
N SER A 172 -5.41 -17.08 12.12
CA SER A 172 -6.19 -18.32 12.20
C SER A 172 -5.33 -19.59 12.21
N THR A 173 -4.18 -19.61 11.52
CA THR A 173 -3.39 -20.83 11.33
C THR A 173 -2.20 -20.97 12.28
N ASN A 174 -1.61 -19.86 12.72
CA ASN A 174 -0.35 -19.86 13.45
C ASN A 174 -0.48 -19.41 14.90
N PHE A 175 -1.48 -18.60 15.23
CA PHE A 175 -1.74 -18.15 16.60
C PHE A 175 -3.24 -17.96 16.89
N PRO A 176 -4.10 -18.96 16.61
CA PRO A 176 -5.55 -18.86 16.83
C PRO A 176 -5.95 -18.59 18.28
N ALA A 177 -5.14 -18.99 19.27
CA ALA A 177 -5.39 -18.69 20.68
C ALA A 177 -5.34 -17.19 21.01
N ALA A 178 -4.83 -16.35 20.11
CA ALA A 178 -4.91 -14.89 20.22
C ALA A 178 -6.31 -14.34 19.92
N ILE A 179 -7.12 -15.02 19.10
CA ILE A 179 -8.43 -14.53 18.63
C ILE A 179 -9.37 -14.15 19.79
N PRO A 180 -9.52 -14.97 20.86
CA PRO A 180 -10.46 -14.68 21.94
C PRO A 180 -10.12 -13.41 22.76
N PHE A 181 -8.92 -12.85 22.61
CA PHE A 181 -8.55 -11.60 23.28
C PHE A 181 -9.24 -10.38 22.65
N PHE A 182 -9.66 -10.47 21.38
CA PHE A 182 -10.24 -9.35 20.66
C PHE A 182 -11.76 -9.38 20.72
N SER A 183 -12.35 -8.22 20.90
CA SER A 183 -13.81 -8.01 20.93
C SER A 183 -14.38 -7.65 19.55
N ALA A 184 -13.57 -6.98 18.74
CA ALA A 184 -13.87 -6.50 17.40
C ALA A 184 -12.56 -6.28 16.63
N TRP A 185 -12.68 -6.04 15.32
CA TRP A 185 -11.51 -5.70 14.49
C TRP A 185 -11.83 -4.66 13.42
N ILE A 186 -10.81 -3.95 12.97
CA ILE A 186 -10.87 -2.86 11.98
C ILE A 186 -9.81 -3.11 10.90
N ASP A 187 -10.23 -3.20 9.64
CA ASP A 187 -9.33 -2.93 8.51
C ASP A 187 -9.45 -1.45 8.14
N LEU A 188 -8.37 -0.69 8.31
CA LEU A 188 -8.35 0.74 8.00
C LEU A 188 -8.62 1.03 6.52
N GLY A 189 -8.45 0.04 5.63
CA GLY A 189 -8.89 0.11 4.25
C GLY A 189 -10.40 0.33 4.11
N ASP A 190 -11.22 -0.28 4.97
CA ASP A 190 -12.67 -0.07 4.97
C ASP A 190 -13.04 1.34 5.42
N ILE A 191 -12.36 1.85 6.44
CA ILE A 191 -12.55 3.21 6.94
C ILE A 191 -12.19 4.23 5.86
N VAL A 192 -11.12 3.99 5.10
CA VAL A 192 -10.77 4.81 3.94
C VAL A 192 -11.86 4.74 2.86
N VAL A 193 -12.42 3.56 2.60
CA VAL A 193 -13.53 3.38 1.65
C VAL A 193 -14.78 4.13 2.11
N ASP A 194 -15.13 4.06 3.39
CA ASP A 194 -16.26 4.78 3.98
C ASP A 194 -16.11 6.30 3.80
N ILE A 195 -14.96 6.85 4.20
CA ILE A 195 -14.68 8.30 4.08
C ILE A 195 -14.67 8.76 2.61
N THR A 196 -14.09 7.95 1.71
CA THR A 196 -13.90 8.35 0.30
C THR A 196 -15.03 7.94 -0.64
N SER A 197 -16.00 7.17 -0.14
CA SER A 197 -17.09 6.54 -0.90
C SER A 197 -16.60 5.87 -2.19
N SER A 198 -15.40 5.30 -2.18
CA SER A 198 -14.73 4.78 -3.37
C SER A 198 -14.52 3.26 -3.31
N PRO A 199 -14.53 2.55 -4.45
CA PRO A 199 -14.34 1.10 -4.45
C PRO A 199 -12.98 0.70 -3.90
N ALA A 200 -12.98 -0.43 -3.20
CA ALA A 200 -11.81 -1.00 -2.57
C ALA A 200 -10.63 -1.23 -3.55
N SER A 201 -10.87 -1.60 -4.81
CA SER A 201 -9.80 -1.93 -5.76
C SER A 201 -8.83 -0.79 -6.15
N ARG A 202 -8.96 0.41 -5.58
CA ARG A 202 -8.17 1.61 -5.95
C ARG A 202 -7.60 2.41 -4.78
N TYR A 203 -7.51 1.85 -3.57
CA TYR A 203 -6.90 2.57 -2.45
C TYR A 203 -5.36 2.65 -2.56
N PRO A 204 -4.74 3.77 -2.15
CA PRO A 204 -3.29 3.89 -2.03
C PRO A 204 -2.71 2.97 -0.94
N SER A 205 -1.41 2.69 -1.00
CA SER A 205 -0.70 1.94 0.05
C SER A 205 -0.69 2.67 1.40
N LEU A 206 -0.45 1.94 2.50
CA LEU A 206 -0.25 2.50 3.85
C LEU A 206 0.79 3.64 3.83
N GLU A 207 1.92 3.41 3.17
CA GLU A 207 2.99 4.38 2.97
C GLU A 207 2.51 5.69 2.33
N PHE A 208 1.63 5.60 1.33
CA PHE A 208 1.08 6.77 0.66
C PHE A 208 0.08 7.54 1.54
N LEU A 209 -0.78 6.82 2.26
CA LEU A 209 -1.79 7.40 3.13
C LEU A 209 -1.16 8.17 4.29
N ILE A 210 -0.19 7.56 4.97
CA ILE A 210 0.45 8.21 6.12
C ILE A 210 1.31 9.42 5.70
N GLN A 211 1.95 9.36 4.53
CA GLN A 211 2.62 10.54 3.93
C GLN A 211 1.64 11.65 3.56
N THR A 212 0.43 11.30 3.16
CA THR A 212 -0.63 12.26 2.87
C THR A 212 -0.98 13.09 4.11
N PHE A 213 -0.97 12.44 5.28
CA PHE A 213 -1.16 13.06 6.60
C PHE A 213 0.13 13.64 7.21
N GLY A 214 1.18 13.82 6.40
CA GLY A 214 2.38 14.60 6.74
C GLY A 214 3.41 13.89 7.59
N TYR A 215 3.31 12.57 7.76
CA TYR A 215 4.39 11.80 8.35
C TYR A 215 5.60 11.78 7.43
N TRP A 216 6.77 11.79 8.06
CA TRP A 216 8.04 11.87 7.35
C TRP A 216 8.25 10.62 6.48
N TRP A 217 8.55 10.84 5.20
CA TRP A 217 8.74 9.73 4.26
C TRP A 217 9.86 8.76 4.67
N LYS A 218 10.90 9.21 5.38
CA LYS A 218 11.97 8.30 5.85
C LYS A 218 11.53 7.43 7.03
N ASP A 219 10.45 7.81 7.72
CA ASP A 219 9.88 6.97 8.76
C ASP A 219 9.07 5.80 8.20
N VAL A 220 8.75 5.80 6.90
CA VAL A 220 7.81 4.84 6.30
C VAL A 220 8.34 4.19 5.01
N LYS A 221 9.40 4.74 4.40
CA LYS A 221 10.03 4.14 3.22
C LYS A 221 11.25 3.30 3.59
N PRO A 222 11.43 2.14 2.94
CA PRO A 222 12.73 1.48 2.90
C PRO A 222 13.81 2.41 2.35
N GLY A 223 14.92 2.55 3.08
CA GLY A 223 16.09 3.31 2.64
C GLY A 223 16.64 2.74 1.33
N ARG A 224 17.17 3.58 0.42
CA ARG A 224 17.65 3.17 -0.93
C ARG A 224 18.93 2.30 -0.92
N GLY A 225 19.28 1.65 0.19
CA GLY A 225 20.62 1.10 0.45
C GLY A 225 21.00 -0.20 -0.27
N CYS A 226 20.10 -1.17 -0.47
CA CYS A 226 20.49 -2.50 -0.95
C CYS A 226 19.48 -3.04 -1.97
N ARG A 227 19.48 -2.50 -3.19
CA ARG A 227 18.61 -2.98 -4.28
C ARG A 227 19.03 -4.34 -4.85
N SER A 228 20.14 -4.92 -4.41
CA SER A 228 20.65 -6.21 -4.87
C SER A 228 19.96 -7.42 -4.23
N GLU A 229 19.36 -7.28 -3.04
CA GLU A 229 18.80 -8.43 -2.28
C GLU A 229 17.33 -8.26 -1.82
N GLY A 230 16.72 -7.13 -2.21
CA GLY A 230 15.35 -6.76 -1.82
C GLY A 230 15.30 -6.14 -0.43
N ASN A 231 14.63 -5.00 -0.30
CA ASN A 231 14.29 -4.42 1.00
C ASN A 231 12.91 -4.93 1.41
N ALA A 232 12.83 -5.73 2.46
CA ALA A 232 11.56 -6.05 3.11
C ALA A 232 11.21 -5.00 4.16
N ASP A 233 9.92 -4.82 4.37
CA ASP A 233 9.37 -3.99 5.41
C ASP A 233 9.60 -4.63 6.80
N ASN A 234 9.38 -3.85 7.87
CA ASN A 234 9.50 -4.34 9.24
C ASN A 234 8.11 -4.31 9.86
N ALA A 235 7.59 -5.48 10.20
CA ALA A 235 6.22 -5.63 10.70
C ALA A 235 5.97 -4.78 11.97
N GLY A 236 6.96 -4.64 12.85
CA GLY A 236 6.89 -3.81 14.05
C GLY A 236 6.79 -2.31 13.75
N ASP A 237 7.49 -1.84 12.71
CA ASP A 237 7.37 -0.45 12.26
C ASP A 237 6.01 -0.19 11.57
N ASP A 238 5.48 -1.19 10.88
CA ASP A 238 4.26 -1.07 10.10
C ASP A 238 3.00 -1.12 10.98
N VAL A 239 3.02 -1.84 12.11
CA VAL A 239 1.95 -1.73 13.13
C VAL A 239 1.88 -0.35 13.78
N VAL A 240 3.02 0.32 14.01
CA VAL A 240 3.06 1.71 14.48
C VAL A 240 2.49 2.65 13.42
N THR A 241 2.89 2.44 12.17
CA THR A 241 2.37 3.21 11.02
C THR A 241 0.85 3.02 10.85
N THR A 242 0.36 1.82 11.10
CA THR A 242 -1.06 1.46 11.07
C THR A 242 -1.84 2.20 12.16
N LEU A 243 -1.38 2.21 13.41
CA LEU A 243 -2.06 2.97 14.48
C LEU A 243 -1.98 4.48 14.26
N ALA A 244 -0.87 4.98 13.70
CA ALA A 244 -0.76 6.38 13.30
C ALA A 244 -1.74 6.75 12.17
N LEU A 245 -1.97 5.83 11.23
CA LEU A 245 -3.02 5.99 10.21
C LEU A 245 -4.40 5.98 10.87
N ALA A 246 -4.66 5.06 11.80
CA ALA A 246 -5.92 4.97 12.53
C ALA A 246 -6.27 6.30 13.21
N GLN A 247 -5.31 6.87 13.95
CA GLN A 247 -5.46 8.19 14.56
C GLN A 247 -5.71 9.29 13.50
N SER A 248 -4.95 9.27 12.40
CA SER A 248 -5.08 10.28 11.35
C SER A 248 -6.45 10.23 10.64
N LEU A 249 -7.07 9.07 10.54
CA LEU A 249 -8.41 8.89 9.96
C LEU A 249 -9.53 9.39 10.89
N LEU A 250 -9.30 9.40 12.20
CA LEU A 250 -10.26 9.95 13.17
C LEU A 250 -10.32 11.49 13.14
N GLU A 251 -9.23 12.15 12.71
CA GLU A 251 -9.17 13.61 12.56
C GLU A 251 -9.99 14.10 11.35
N GLU A 252 -11.13 14.76 11.59
CA GLU A 252 -12.02 15.27 10.51
C GLU A 252 -11.34 16.17 9.49
N ARG A 253 -10.37 16.97 9.94
CA ARG A 253 -9.63 17.88 9.07
C ARG A 253 -8.81 17.14 8.01
N ASN A 254 -8.48 15.87 8.25
CA ASN A 254 -7.73 15.05 7.31
C ASN A 254 -8.62 14.47 6.19
N HIS A 255 -9.95 14.41 6.36
CA HIS A 255 -10.85 13.78 5.40
C HIS A 255 -10.89 14.49 4.05
N SER A 256 -10.88 15.82 4.05
CA SER A 256 -10.82 16.63 2.81
C SER A 256 -9.53 16.37 2.03
N THR A 257 -8.40 16.26 2.75
CA THR A 257 -7.09 15.93 2.16
C THR A 257 -7.09 14.50 1.62
N LEU A 258 -7.66 13.54 2.36
CA LEU A 258 -7.81 12.16 1.92
C LEU A 258 -8.65 12.06 0.64
N LEU A 259 -9.82 12.70 0.61
CA LEU A 259 -10.72 12.76 -0.55
C LEU A 259 -10.02 13.32 -1.79
N PHE A 260 -9.29 14.42 -1.62
CA PHE A 260 -8.51 15.04 -2.70
C PHE A 260 -7.45 14.10 -3.25
N GLU A 261 -6.64 13.52 -2.36
CA GLU A 261 -5.54 12.64 -2.76
C GLU A 261 -6.03 11.33 -3.38
N HIS A 262 -7.11 10.76 -2.83
CA HIS A 262 -7.76 9.58 -3.37
C HIS A 262 -8.30 9.84 -4.78
N THR A 263 -8.91 11.00 -5.00
CA THR A 263 -9.38 11.42 -6.33
C THR A 263 -8.20 11.53 -7.31
N CYS A 264 -7.10 12.18 -6.91
CA CYS A 264 -5.90 12.29 -7.73
C CYS A 264 -5.28 10.92 -8.04
N PHE A 265 -5.23 10.01 -7.06
CA PHE A 265 -4.72 8.66 -7.24
C PHE A 265 -5.59 7.87 -8.22
N ARG A 266 -6.92 7.96 -8.11
CA ARG A 266 -7.87 7.32 -9.03
C ARG A 266 -7.68 7.81 -10.47
N ILE A 267 -7.48 9.11 -10.66
CA ILE A 267 -7.20 9.72 -11.98
C ILE A 267 -5.83 9.28 -12.51
N ALA A 268 -4.82 9.16 -11.67
CA ALA A 268 -3.50 8.68 -12.10
C ALA A 268 -3.49 7.18 -12.43
N SER A 269 -4.36 6.41 -11.80
CA SER A 269 -4.46 4.95 -11.98
C SER A 269 -5.45 4.53 -13.07
N SER A 270 -6.26 5.44 -13.61
CA SER A 270 -7.38 5.12 -14.51
C SER A 270 -7.00 4.72 -15.94
N GLY A 271 -5.73 4.71 -16.32
CA GLY A 271 -5.35 3.99 -17.55
C GLY A 271 -3.93 4.22 -18.01
N LYS A 272 -3.23 3.13 -18.36
CA LYS A 272 -2.08 3.22 -19.27
C LYS A 272 -2.64 3.51 -20.67
N ILE A 273 -2.56 4.77 -21.14
CA ILE A 273 -2.99 5.14 -22.51
C ILE A 273 -2.41 4.18 -23.57
N ARG A 274 -1.20 3.65 -23.35
CA ARG A 274 -0.52 2.74 -24.29
C ARG A 274 -1.29 1.47 -24.67
N THR A 275 -2.27 1.00 -23.89
CA THR A 275 -3.03 -0.23 -24.24
C THR A 275 -4.50 0.01 -24.56
N PHE A 276 -5.04 1.21 -24.29
CA PHE A 276 -6.50 1.46 -24.34
C PHE A 276 -6.87 2.87 -24.81
N TYR A 277 -6.00 3.59 -25.54
CA TYR A 277 -6.43 4.84 -26.16
C TYR A 277 -7.49 4.56 -27.20
N ASP A 278 -8.73 4.90 -26.84
CA ASP A 278 -9.87 4.86 -27.73
C ASP A 278 -10.34 6.32 -27.86
N PRO A 279 -10.01 7.00 -28.97
CA PRO A 279 -10.42 8.39 -29.19
C PRO A 279 -11.95 8.55 -29.26
N ALA A 280 -12.72 7.46 -29.36
CA ALA A 280 -14.18 7.51 -29.20
C ALA A 280 -14.63 7.50 -27.73
N LYS A 281 -13.73 7.21 -26.78
CA LYS A 281 -14.02 7.13 -25.33
C LYS A 281 -13.28 8.17 -24.49
N CYS A 282 -12.14 8.68 -24.95
CA CYS A 282 -11.41 9.71 -24.23
C CYS A 282 -10.62 10.64 -25.15
N PHE A 283 -10.59 11.91 -24.76
CA PHE A 283 -9.86 12.99 -25.45
C PHE A 283 -8.58 13.26 -24.69
N ALA A 284 -7.42 13.30 -25.35
CA ALA A 284 -6.12 13.40 -24.68
C ALA A 284 -5.33 14.64 -25.09
N ALA A 285 -4.68 15.26 -24.10
CA ALA A 285 -3.62 16.23 -24.26
C ALA A 285 -2.28 15.63 -23.82
N THR A 286 -1.20 16.00 -24.50
CA THR A 286 0.16 15.84 -24.02
C THR A 286 0.61 17.10 -23.29
N ILE A 287 1.48 16.92 -22.28
CA ILE A 287 2.12 18.02 -21.56
C ILE A 287 3.63 17.85 -21.66
N ARG A 288 4.33 18.93 -22.00
CA ARG A 288 5.79 18.99 -22.10
C ARG A 288 6.34 20.22 -21.40
N SER A 289 7.62 20.16 -21.08
CA SER A 289 8.46 21.30 -20.72
C SER A 289 9.73 21.22 -21.57
N ASN A 290 10.60 22.23 -21.50
CA ASN A 290 11.92 22.14 -22.09
C ASN A 290 12.75 21.07 -21.36
N GLY A 291 12.85 19.87 -21.97
CA GLY A 291 13.53 18.72 -21.40
C GLY A 291 12.65 17.90 -20.45
N LEU A 292 13.17 17.57 -19.27
CA LEU A 292 12.45 16.77 -18.27
C LEU A 292 11.20 17.50 -17.75
N LEU A 293 10.17 16.74 -17.43
CA LEU A 293 8.99 17.29 -16.75
C LEU A 293 9.40 17.87 -15.39
N PRO A 294 8.97 19.11 -15.08
CA PRO A 294 9.19 19.73 -13.79
C PRO A 294 8.74 18.82 -12.66
N ILE A 295 9.44 18.88 -11.52
CA ILE A 295 9.18 18.03 -10.35
C ILE A 295 7.70 18.03 -9.97
N LYS A 296 7.00 19.17 -10.11
CA LYS A 296 5.57 19.30 -9.77
C LYS A 296 4.60 18.57 -10.69
N ILE A 297 5.04 18.07 -11.83
CA ILE A 297 4.25 17.29 -12.79
C ILE A 297 5.00 16.04 -13.30
N SER A 298 6.05 15.62 -12.58
CA SER A 298 6.94 14.54 -13.00
C SER A 298 6.38 13.13 -12.78
N THR A 299 5.12 12.99 -12.37
CA THR A 299 4.41 11.71 -12.19
C THR A 299 2.93 11.89 -12.49
N GLY A 300 2.22 10.83 -12.86
CA GLY A 300 0.77 10.88 -13.13
C GLY A 300 -0.02 11.52 -11.99
N ILE A 301 0.23 11.11 -10.74
CA ILE A 301 -0.46 11.71 -9.59
C ILE A 301 -0.14 13.19 -9.39
N ARG A 302 1.08 13.61 -9.71
CA ARG A 302 1.47 15.03 -9.64
C ARG A 302 0.80 15.86 -10.73
N ILE A 303 0.64 15.29 -11.93
CA ILE A 303 -0.18 15.87 -13.01
C ILE A 303 -1.64 16.00 -12.54
N ALA A 304 -2.24 14.93 -12.01
CA ALA A 304 -3.61 14.95 -11.48
C ALA A 304 -3.79 16.05 -10.44
N ARG A 305 -2.90 16.14 -9.45
CA ARG A 305 -2.92 17.19 -8.41
C ARG A 305 -2.82 18.61 -8.97
N LYS A 306 -2.01 18.80 -10.02
CA LYS A 306 -1.76 20.11 -10.63
C LYS A 306 -2.93 20.59 -11.48
N PHE A 307 -3.67 19.67 -12.09
CA PHE A 307 -4.71 19.98 -13.08
C PHE A 307 -6.09 19.46 -12.69
N ILE A 308 -6.30 19.18 -11.40
CA ILE A 308 -7.56 18.61 -10.87
C ILE A 308 -8.79 19.47 -11.19
N ASP A 309 -8.62 20.80 -11.22
CA ASP A 309 -9.70 21.77 -11.49
C ASP A 309 -10.22 21.68 -12.94
N PHE A 310 -9.47 21.06 -13.85
CA PHE A 310 -9.91 20.75 -15.21
C PHE A 310 -10.70 19.42 -15.29
N HIS A 311 -10.97 18.77 -14.14
CA HIS A 311 -11.72 17.53 -14.04
C HIS A 311 -11.21 16.37 -14.92
N PRO A 312 -9.90 16.10 -14.94
CA PRO A 312 -9.35 15.05 -15.79
C PRO A 312 -9.88 13.66 -15.40
N VAL A 313 -10.09 12.80 -16.39
CA VAL A 313 -10.48 11.40 -16.16
C VAL A 313 -9.28 10.47 -16.04
N GLY A 314 -8.13 10.87 -16.57
CA GLY A 314 -6.91 10.09 -16.54
C GLY A 314 -5.65 10.93 -16.67
N THR A 315 -4.57 10.51 -16.02
CA THR A 315 -3.25 11.16 -16.12
C THR A 315 -2.13 10.15 -16.06
N GLY A 316 -0.98 10.50 -16.63
CA GLY A 316 0.19 9.66 -16.55
C GLY A 316 1.34 10.17 -17.39
N LEU A 317 2.31 9.30 -17.60
CA LEU A 317 3.53 9.60 -18.35
C LEU A 317 3.65 8.67 -19.56
N PHE A 318 4.06 9.25 -20.68
CA PHE A 318 4.61 8.50 -21.80
C PHE A 318 6.14 8.32 -21.64
N SER A 319 6.81 9.33 -21.08
CA SER A 319 8.23 9.33 -20.73
C SER A 319 8.51 10.34 -19.61
N ASN A 320 9.76 10.49 -19.18
CA ASN A 320 10.16 11.51 -18.20
C ASN A 320 10.03 12.95 -18.72
N GLU A 321 9.81 13.14 -20.02
CA GLU A 321 9.70 14.43 -20.71
C GLU A 321 8.28 14.71 -21.22
N LEU A 322 7.40 13.70 -21.19
CA LEU A 322 6.10 13.73 -21.84
C LEU A 322 5.04 13.14 -20.93
N GLY A 323 4.18 14.01 -20.40
CA GLY A 323 2.99 13.66 -19.63
C GLY A 323 1.75 13.63 -20.52
N TYR A 324 0.66 13.08 -19.99
CA TYR A 324 -0.65 13.18 -20.62
C TYR A 324 -1.75 13.44 -19.59
N VAL A 325 -2.84 14.00 -20.10
CA VAL A 325 -4.10 14.20 -19.40
C VAL A 325 -5.24 13.82 -20.34
N THR A 326 -6.25 13.14 -19.82
CA THR A 326 -7.43 12.75 -20.59
C THR A 326 -8.71 13.34 -20.01
N PHE A 327 -9.68 13.57 -20.89
CA PHE A 327 -10.96 14.24 -20.65
C PHE A 327 -12.12 13.46 -21.26
N ARG A 328 -13.34 13.76 -20.83
CA ARG A 328 -14.57 13.06 -21.27
C ARG A 328 -15.02 13.52 -22.64
N ASN A 329 -14.77 14.78 -22.97
CA ASN A 329 -15.24 15.40 -24.20
C ASN A 329 -14.19 16.36 -24.79
N GLN A 330 -14.47 16.80 -26.02
CA GLN A 330 -13.62 17.68 -26.80
C GLN A 330 -13.54 19.09 -26.19
N GLU A 331 -14.63 19.59 -25.60
CA GLU A 331 -14.69 20.94 -25.00
C GLU A 331 -13.76 21.05 -23.79
N GLU A 332 -13.77 20.05 -22.90
CA GLU A 332 -12.86 19.96 -21.75
C GLU A 332 -11.39 19.93 -22.19
N LEU A 333 -11.08 19.16 -23.24
CA LEU A 333 -9.74 19.08 -23.82
C LEU A 333 -9.29 20.43 -24.39
N ASP A 334 -10.13 21.09 -25.17
CA ASP A 334 -9.79 22.36 -25.81
C ASP A 334 -9.66 23.49 -24.79
N HIS A 335 -10.54 23.50 -23.78
CA HIS A 335 -10.40 24.40 -22.64
C HIS A 335 -9.07 24.18 -21.92
N PHE A 336 -8.72 22.93 -21.60
CA PHE A 336 -7.44 22.60 -20.97
C PHE A 336 -6.24 23.09 -21.79
N ILE A 337 -6.20 22.80 -23.10
CA ILE A 337 -5.09 23.23 -23.96
C ILE A 337 -4.98 24.75 -23.98
N SER A 338 -6.11 25.46 -24.13
CA SER A 338 -6.13 26.93 -24.17
C SER A 338 -5.60 27.59 -22.90
N CYS A 339 -5.74 26.94 -21.75
CA CYS A 339 -5.28 27.47 -20.47
C CYS A 339 -3.85 27.02 -20.10
N VAL A 340 -3.42 25.86 -20.58
CA VAL A 340 -2.16 25.22 -20.14
C VAL A 340 -1.01 25.40 -21.13
N ASP A 341 -1.30 25.51 -22.43
CA ASP A 341 -0.26 25.81 -23.42
C ASP A 341 0.29 27.23 -23.20
N GLY A 342 1.61 27.34 -23.03
CA GLY A 342 2.26 28.58 -22.63
C GLY A 342 2.18 28.91 -21.14
N MET A 343 1.56 28.07 -20.29
CA MET A 343 1.49 28.33 -18.85
C MET A 343 2.88 28.27 -18.23
N VAL A 344 3.28 29.37 -17.58
CA VAL A 344 4.53 29.44 -16.79
C VAL A 344 4.28 28.93 -15.38
N LEU A 345 5.02 27.90 -14.97
CA LEU A 345 5.02 27.44 -13.60
C LEU A 345 5.73 28.47 -12.70
N HIS A 346 5.32 28.55 -11.44
CA HIS A 346 6.02 29.31 -10.40
C HIS A 346 7.53 29.01 -10.25
N THR A 347 8.02 27.90 -10.80
CA THR A 347 9.43 27.49 -10.86
C THR A 347 10.16 28.03 -12.09
N GLY A 348 9.46 28.74 -12.98
CA GLY A 348 9.99 29.40 -14.17
C GLY A 348 9.83 28.61 -15.47
N GLU A 349 9.52 27.31 -15.41
CA GLU A 349 9.36 26.50 -16.62
C GLU A 349 8.02 26.77 -17.30
N THR A 350 8.06 26.95 -18.62
CA THR A 350 6.87 27.08 -19.46
C THR A 350 6.41 25.70 -19.92
N LEU A 351 5.12 25.43 -19.77
CA LEU A 351 4.52 24.21 -20.28
C LEU A 351 4.04 24.41 -21.71
N SER A 352 4.15 23.35 -22.51
CA SER A 352 3.39 23.22 -23.75
C SER A 352 2.36 22.10 -23.61
N ALA A 353 1.13 22.38 -24.03
CA ALA A 353 0.04 21.44 -24.06
C ALA A 353 -0.48 21.30 -25.49
N GLN A 354 -0.56 20.08 -25.99
CA GLN A 354 -1.00 19.82 -27.37
C GLN A 354 -1.98 18.66 -27.39
N ARG A 355 -2.87 18.66 -28.37
CA ARG A 355 -3.76 17.52 -28.60
C ARG A 355 -2.90 16.28 -28.91
N TYR A 356 -3.17 15.19 -28.22
CA TYR A 356 -2.54 13.91 -28.54
C TYR A 356 -3.15 13.37 -29.83
N ILE A 357 -2.35 13.34 -30.87
CA ILE A 357 -2.69 12.68 -32.14
C ILE A 357 -1.96 11.35 -32.13
N GLN A 358 -2.70 10.25 -32.09
CA GLN A 358 -2.11 8.92 -32.21
C GLN A 358 -1.57 8.77 -33.63
N VAL A 359 -0.27 9.01 -33.80
CA VAL A 359 0.44 8.60 -35.01
C VAL A 359 0.63 7.09 -34.89
N ASN A 360 0.04 6.31 -35.80
CA ASN A 360 0.31 4.88 -35.89
C ASN A 360 1.78 4.68 -36.25
N THR A 361 2.65 4.59 -35.24
CA THR A 361 4.08 4.31 -35.39
C THR A 361 4.40 2.85 -35.09
N GLU A 362 3.43 1.94 -35.16
CA GLU A 362 3.78 0.51 -35.18
C GLU A 362 4.39 0.19 -36.54
N THR A 363 5.71 0.29 -36.63
CA THR A 363 6.44 -0.31 -37.75
C THR A 363 6.23 -1.83 -37.72
N PRO A 364 6.29 -2.51 -38.88
CA PRO A 364 6.20 -3.97 -38.93
C PRO A 364 7.19 -4.67 -37.99
N GLU A 365 8.34 -4.03 -37.72
CA GLU A 365 9.38 -4.48 -36.80
C GLU A 365 8.96 -4.44 -35.33
N ASP A 366 8.24 -3.40 -34.88
CA ASP A 366 7.71 -3.32 -33.52
C ASP A 366 6.62 -4.38 -33.25
N LYS A 367 5.82 -4.70 -34.28
CA LYS A 367 4.88 -5.83 -34.23
C LYS A 367 5.62 -7.17 -34.17
N LYS A 368 6.68 -7.32 -34.96
CA LYS A 368 7.53 -8.51 -34.96
C LYS A 368 8.21 -8.73 -33.60
N LEU A 369 8.75 -7.67 -33.00
CA LEU A 369 9.41 -7.73 -31.68
C LEU A 369 8.41 -8.01 -30.55
N LYS A 370 7.18 -7.49 -30.63
CA LYS A 370 6.10 -7.83 -29.70
C LYS A 370 5.67 -9.29 -29.84
N GLU A 371 5.54 -9.77 -31.07
CA GLU A 371 5.17 -11.16 -31.35
C GLU A 371 6.28 -12.12 -30.94
N GLU A 372 7.55 -11.81 -31.22
CA GLU A 372 8.70 -12.57 -30.73
C GLU A 372 8.76 -12.59 -29.20
N LYS A 373 8.52 -11.46 -28.51
CA LYS A 373 8.41 -11.44 -27.05
C LYS A 373 7.21 -12.24 -26.53
N ARG A 374 6.13 -12.34 -27.30
CA ARG A 374 4.93 -13.11 -26.94
C ARG A 374 5.15 -14.61 -27.14
N ILE A 375 5.80 -15.00 -28.23
CA ILE A 375 6.25 -16.36 -28.52
C ILE A 375 7.29 -16.81 -27.49
N MET A 376 8.27 -15.98 -27.14
CA MET A 376 9.26 -16.28 -26.10
C MET A 376 8.62 -16.46 -24.71
N ARG A 377 7.54 -15.73 -24.41
CA ARG A 377 6.77 -15.91 -23.17
C ARG A 377 5.86 -17.15 -23.20
N GLY A 378 5.39 -17.54 -24.38
CA GLY A 378 4.66 -18.79 -24.60
C GLY A 378 5.59 -20.00 -24.42
N LYS A 379 6.72 -20.00 -25.11
CA LYS A 379 7.75 -21.05 -25.01
C LYS A 379 8.29 -21.20 -23.59
N LYS A 380 8.53 -20.10 -22.88
CA LYS A 380 8.93 -20.16 -21.46
C LYS A 380 7.86 -20.83 -20.58
N ARG A 381 6.57 -20.63 -20.87
CA ARG A 381 5.49 -21.30 -20.13
C ARG A 381 5.35 -22.78 -20.48
N GLU A 382 5.61 -23.15 -21.74
CA GLU A 382 5.62 -24.57 -22.16
C GLU A 382 6.85 -25.30 -21.61
N GLU A 383 8.03 -24.67 -21.59
CA GLU A 383 9.24 -25.20 -20.92
C GLU A 383 9.04 -25.34 -19.41
N ASP A 384 8.44 -24.34 -18.75
CA ASP A 384 8.08 -24.41 -17.32
C ASP A 384 7.02 -25.51 -17.04
N GLU A 385 6.18 -25.89 -18.01
CA GLU A 385 5.18 -26.97 -17.87
C GLU A 385 5.75 -28.37 -18.19
N GLU A 386 6.65 -28.51 -19.17
CA GLU A 386 7.36 -29.76 -19.47
C GLU A 386 8.35 -30.14 -18.36
N GLU A 387 9.09 -29.18 -17.79
CA GLU A 387 10.01 -29.42 -16.67
C GLU A 387 9.27 -29.91 -15.40
N VAL A 388 8.03 -29.45 -15.18
CA VAL A 388 7.16 -29.91 -14.09
C VAL A 388 6.64 -31.34 -14.32
N VAL A 389 6.47 -31.77 -15.58
CA VAL A 389 6.06 -33.15 -15.92
C VAL A 389 7.24 -34.11 -15.82
N GLU A 390 8.45 -33.73 -16.25
CA GLU A 390 9.65 -34.56 -16.09
C GLU A 390 10.04 -34.76 -14.62
N LEU A 391 9.93 -33.72 -13.77
CA LEU A 391 10.18 -33.83 -12.34
C LEU A 391 9.16 -34.72 -11.61
N ARG A 392 7.90 -34.80 -12.06
CA ARG A 392 6.91 -35.73 -11.49
C ARG A 392 7.21 -37.20 -11.80
N ASN A 393 7.83 -37.48 -12.95
CA ASN A 393 8.21 -38.84 -13.34
C ASN A 393 9.48 -39.34 -12.62
N LEU A 394 10.27 -38.44 -12.01
CA LEU A 394 11.44 -38.77 -11.19
C LEU A 394 11.10 -39.21 -9.76
N PHE A 395 9.86 -39.01 -9.32
CA PHE A 395 9.36 -39.40 -7.99
C PHE A 395 8.17 -40.39 -8.06
N SER A 396 8.06 -41.13 -9.17
CA SER A 396 7.12 -42.26 -9.33
C SER A 396 7.80 -43.59 -9.00
#